data_AF-A0A815J2R6-F1
#
_entry.id   AF-A0A815J2R6-F1
#
_cell.length_a   1.000
_cell.length_b   1.000
_cell.length_c   1.000
_cell.angle_alpha   90.00
_cell.angle_beta   90.00
_cell.angle_gamma   90.00
#
_symmetry.space_group_name_H-M   'P 1'
#
loop_
_entity.id
_entity.type
_entity.pdbx_description
1 polymer ?
#
loop_
_entity_poly.entity_id
_entity_poly.type
_entity_poly.pdbx_seq_one_letter_code
_entity_poly.pdbx_strand_id
1 'polypeptide(L)'
;MKLTDSFYYEETRGQCGRKLLREIGEQRLTKIRLYAYESWPKPALISHWAIKTVWWSKTKCEIIERLGHRTNITKGHMKCLGNGRFEITGQFQRQTDAYFRLILSSQVTADDISDGYILSGDLELGDTKDTMQQSHFAVVKFEQKQHHKHSLNDYCNKARRLLLLGCI
;
A
#
# COMPACT_ATOMS: atom_id res chain seq x y z
N MET A 1 -11.67 -18.28 5.54
CA MET A 1 -10.31 -17.70 5.53
C MET A 1 -9.30 -18.80 5.85
N LYS A 2 -8.20 -18.93 5.10
CA LYS A 2 -7.16 -19.92 5.45
C LYS A 2 -6.46 -19.47 6.74
N LEU A 3 -6.05 -20.41 7.60
CA LEU A 3 -5.36 -20.10 8.87
C LEU A 3 -4.13 -19.20 8.66
N THR A 4 -3.38 -19.42 7.58
CA THR A 4 -2.21 -18.61 7.21
C THR A 4 -2.53 -17.15 6.93
N ASP A 5 -3.71 -16.88 6.37
CA ASP A 5 -4.15 -15.52 6.05
C ASP A 5 -4.55 -14.81 7.36
N SER A 6 -5.21 -15.52 8.28
CA SER A 6 -5.58 -15.01 9.61
C SER A 6 -4.38 -14.52 10.42
N PHE A 7 -3.32 -15.33 10.50
CA PHE A 7 -2.11 -14.97 11.23
C PHE A 7 -1.40 -13.75 10.63
N TYR A 8 -1.38 -13.66 9.30
CA TYR A 8 -0.80 -12.52 8.61
C TYR A 8 -1.53 -11.22 8.93
N TYR A 9 -2.87 -11.24 8.94
CA TYR A 9 -3.66 -10.07 9.30
C TYR A 9 -3.46 -9.64 10.75
N GLU A 10 -3.36 -10.58 11.69
CA GLU A 10 -3.05 -10.27 13.08
C GLU A 10 -1.66 -9.67 13.26
N GLU A 11 -0.65 -10.19 12.57
CA GLU A 11 0.73 -9.73 12.67
C GLU A 11 0.95 -8.34 12.03
N THR A 12 0.22 -8.03 10.95
CA THR A 12 0.35 -6.76 10.22
C THR A 12 -0.54 -5.65 10.76
N ARG A 13 -1.54 -5.98 11.58
CA ARG A 13 -2.47 -5.02 12.18
C ARG A 13 -1.72 -4.00 13.03
N GLY A 14 -1.96 -2.71 12.75
CA GLY A 14 -1.36 -1.62 13.52
C GLY A 14 0.09 -1.28 13.14
N GLN A 15 0.73 -2.03 12.23
CA GLN A 15 2.06 -1.69 11.75
C GLN A 15 2.08 -0.38 10.95
N CYS A 16 3.12 0.45 11.13
CA CYS A 16 3.29 1.69 10.37
C CYS A 16 3.49 1.38 8.87
N GLY A 17 2.78 2.14 8.03
CA GLY A 17 2.64 1.89 6.60
C GLY A 17 3.92 1.59 5.85
N ARG A 18 5.01 2.30 6.15
CA ARG A 18 6.29 2.06 5.48
C ARG A 18 6.81 0.62 5.64
N LYS A 19 6.78 0.11 6.88
CA LYS A 19 7.32 -1.23 7.18
C LYS A 19 6.52 -2.26 6.39
N LEU A 20 5.19 -2.16 6.48
CA LEU A 20 4.27 -3.02 5.77
C LEU A 20 4.41 -2.91 4.24
N LEU A 21 4.51 -1.70 3.68
CA LEU A 21 4.73 -1.49 2.23
C LEU A 21 6.03 -2.13 1.72
N ARG A 22 7.07 -2.19 2.55
CA ARG A 22 8.33 -2.87 2.19
C ARG A 22 8.23 -4.38 2.26
N GLU A 23 7.45 -4.90 3.19
CA GLU A 23 7.21 -6.34 3.37
C GLU A 23 6.31 -6.88 2.25
N ILE A 24 5.28 -6.13 1.84
CA ILE A 24 4.32 -6.53 0.80
C ILE A 24 4.69 -6.10 -0.62
N GLY A 25 5.74 -5.29 -0.77
CA GLY A 25 6.14 -4.72 -2.06
C GLY A 25 7.21 -5.56 -2.72
N GLU A 26 6.92 -6.16 -3.88
CA GLU A 26 7.94 -6.81 -4.70
C GLU A 26 8.88 -5.73 -5.28
N GLN A 27 10.19 -5.93 -5.12
CA GLN A 27 11.20 -4.94 -5.54
C GLN A 27 10.94 -3.52 -4.99
N ARG A 28 10.31 -3.43 -3.80
CA ARG A 28 9.91 -2.16 -3.13
C ARG A 28 8.79 -1.40 -3.84
N LEU A 29 8.05 -2.06 -4.73
CA LEU A 29 6.91 -1.53 -5.45
C LEU A 29 5.62 -2.18 -4.92
N THR A 30 4.72 -1.37 -4.37
CA THR A 30 3.40 -1.82 -3.90
C THR A 30 2.33 -1.28 -4.83
N LYS A 31 1.51 -2.18 -5.40
CA LYS A 31 0.38 -1.81 -6.25
C LYS A 31 -0.83 -1.40 -5.41
N ILE A 32 -1.44 -0.27 -5.76
CA ILE A 32 -2.70 0.22 -5.22
C ILE A 32 -3.77 0.12 -6.30
N ARG A 33 -4.95 -0.37 -5.92
CA ARG A 33 -6.15 -0.34 -6.75
C ARG A 33 -7.03 0.78 -6.26
N LEU A 34 -7.50 1.61 -7.18
CA LEU A 34 -8.37 2.74 -6.90
C LEU A 34 -9.74 2.48 -7.50
N TYR A 35 -10.78 2.60 -6.67
CA TYR A 35 -12.18 2.49 -7.06
C TYR A 35 -12.83 3.84 -6.84
N ALA A 36 -13.39 4.42 -7.89
CA ALA A 36 -13.99 5.74 -7.83
C ALA A 36 -15.21 5.75 -6.91
N TYR A 37 -15.40 6.81 -6.14
CA TYR A 37 -16.68 7.07 -5.49
C TYR A 37 -17.72 7.51 -6.53
N GLU A 38 -18.98 7.10 -6.33
CA GLU A 38 -20.10 7.40 -7.23
C GLU A 38 -20.31 8.90 -7.44
N SER A 39 -19.94 9.71 -6.45
CA SER A 39 -20.02 11.17 -6.48
C SER A 39 -18.88 11.87 -7.22
N TRP A 40 -17.88 11.13 -7.74
CA TRP A 40 -16.72 11.75 -8.39
C TRP A 40 -17.04 12.14 -9.85
N PRO A 41 -16.92 13.43 -10.23
CA PRO A 41 -17.47 13.95 -11.48
C PRO A 41 -16.67 13.55 -12.74
N LYS A 42 -15.49 12.96 -12.60
CA LYS A 42 -14.65 12.53 -13.73
C LYS A 42 -14.83 11.03 -13.96
N PRO A 43 -14.89 10.54 -15.22
CA PRO A 43 -14.89 9.11 -15.50
C PRO A 43 -13.58 8.53 -14.98
N ALA A 44 -13.64 8.00 -13.77
CA ALA A 44 -12.50 7.41 -13.12
C ALA A 44 -12.40 5.98 -13.64
N LEU A 45 -11.65 5.84 -14.73
CA LEU A 45 -11.14 4.54 -15.15
C LEU A 45 -10.49 3.88 -13.94
N ILE A 46 -10.63 2.55 -13.81
CA ILE A 46 -9.90 1.77 -12.80
C ILE A 46 -8.41 2.10 -12.98
N SER A 47 -7.91 2.94 -12.10
CA SER A 47 -6.55 3.45 -12.16
C SER A 47 -5.74 2.64 -11.17
N HIS A 48 -4.56 2.23 -11.64
CA HIS A 48 -3.60 1.58 -10.78
C HIS A 48 -2.51 2.58 -10.47
N TRP A 49 -2.38 2.88 -9.18
CA TRP A 49 -1.22 3.55 -8.66
C TRP A 49 -0.23 2.52 -8.15
N ALA A 50 1.03 2.89 -8.08
CA ALA A 50 2.02 2.12 -7.36
C ALA A 50 2.87 3.03 -6.48
N ILE A 51 3.12 2.60 -5.25
CA ILE A 51 4.05 3.24 -4.33
C ILE A 51 5.38 2.52 -4.47
N LYS A 52 6.43 3.25 -4.83
CA LYS A 52 7.80 2.76 -4.75
C LYS A 52 8.48 3.36 -3.53
N THR A 53 8.88 2.51 -2.59
CA THR A 53 9.58 2.99 -1.39
C THR A 53 11.04 3.25 -1.68
N VAL A 54 11.54 4.39 -1.18
CA VAL A 54 12.94 4.77 -1.35
C VAL A 54 13.78 4.18 -0.22
N TRP A 55 14.96 3.63 -0.55
CA TRP A 55 15.74 2.89 0.44
C TRP A 55 16.37 3.79 1.50
N TRP A 56 16.86 4.97 1.11
CA TRP A 56 17.56 5.93 1.97
C TRP A 56 16.64 6.86 2.79
N SER A 57 15.35 6.96 2.49
CA SER A 57 14.47 7.92 3.18
C SER A 57 13.22 7.26 3.72
N LYS A 58 12.96 7.45 5.01
CA LYS A 58 11.77 6.95 5.72
C LYS A 58 10.48 7.62 5.27
N THR A 59 10.55 8.87 4.85
CA THR A 59 9.39 9.70 4.52
C THR A 59 9.23 9.92 3.02
N LYS A 60 10.21 9.60 2.18
CA LYS A 60 10.07 9.79 0.72
C LYS A 60 9.66 8.49 0.03
N CYS A 61 8.78 8.63 -0.97
CA CYS A 61 8.37 7.58 -1.88
C CYS A 61 8.18 8.16 -3.30
N GLU A 62 8.06 7.28 -4.30
CA GLU A 62 7.63 7.66 -5.65
C GLU A 62 6.23 7.10 -5.87
N ILE A 63 5.32 7.93 -6.37
CA ILE A 63 3.98 7.53 -6.80
C ILE A 63 4.00 7.43 -8.31
N ILE A 64 3.65 6.24 -8.80
CA ILE A 64 3.59 5.91 -10.23
C ILE A 64 2.12 5.71 -10.57
N GLU A 65 1.55 6.65 -11.30
CA GLU A 65 0.19 6.57 -11.80
C GLU A 65 0.19 6.03 -13.24
N ARG A 66 -0.61 5.00 -13.48
CA ARG A 66 -0.86 4.42 -14.81
C ARG A 66 -2.27 4.79 -15.26
N LEU A 67 -2.38 5.57 -16.33
CA LEU A 67 -3.63 5.93 -16.99
C LEU A 67 -3.57 5.45 -18.45
N GLY A 68 -4.18 4.29 -18.73
CA GLY A 68 -4.03 3.62 -20.02
C GLY A 68 -2.56 3.35 -20.34
N HIS A 69 -2.06 3.90 -21.45
CA HIS A 69 -0.65 3.79 -21.86
C HIS A 69 0.27 4.83 -21.23
N ARG A 70 -0.28 5.87 -20.59
CA ARG A 70 0.52 6.96 -19.99
C ARG A 70 0.94 6.60 -18.59
N THR A 71 2.19 6.93 -18.27
CA THR A 71 2.77 6.73 -16.94
C THR A 71 3.24 8.07 -16.42
N ASN A 72 2.74 8.47 -15.26
CA ASN A 72 3.15 9.70 -14.60
C ASN A 72 3.80 9.33 -13.28
N ILE A 73 4.93 9.95 -12.98
CA ILE A 73 5.70 9.67 -11.77
C ILE A 73 5.84 10.97 -11.00
N THR A 74 5.59 10.91 -9.70
CA THR A 74 5.83 12.04 -8.80
C THR A 74 6.44 11.58 -7.49
N LYS A 75 7.01 12.52 -6.74
CA LYS A 75 7.54 12.27 -5.40
C LYS A 75 6.41 12.45 -4.39
N GLY A 76 6.30 11.48 -3.49
CA GLY A 76 5.38 11.53 -2.35
C GLY A 76 6.14 11.68 -1.03
N HIS A 77 5.50 12.38 -0.09
CA HIS A 77 5.90 12.46 1.30
C HIS A 77 4.95 11.63 2.17
N MET A 78 5.50 10.64 2.86
CA MET A 78 4.81 9.71 3.74
C MET A 78 4.95 10.14 5.19
N LYS A 79 3.84 10.12 5.92
CA LYS A 79 3.78 10.40 7.36
C LYS A 79 2.93 9.33 8.04
N CYS A 80 3.49 8.68 9.07
CA CYS A 80 2.71 7.76 9.90
C CYS A 80 1.82 8.58 10.85
N LEU A 81 0.53 8.26 10.86
CA LEU A 81 -0.49 8.93 11.68
C LEU A 81 -0.73 8.19 13.01
N GLY A 82 -0.10 7.03 13.19
CA GLY A 82 -0.29 6.15 14.35
C GLY A 82 -1.36 5.09 14.07
N ASN A 83 -1.43 4.09 14.95
CA ASN A 83 -2.47 3.05 14.91
C ASN A 83 -2.60 2.35 13.53
N GLY A 84 -1.48 2.07 12.85
CA GLY A 84 -1.50 1.44 11.53
C GLY A 84 -1.93 2.35 10.36
N ARG A 85 -2.23 3.63 10.63
CA ARG A 85 -2.60 4.61 9.60
C ARG A 85 -1.39 5.42 9.15
N PHE A 86 -1.40 5.77 7.88
CA PHE A 86 -0.39 6.65 7.28
C PHE A 86 -0.98 7.43 6.12
N GLU A 87 -0.44 8.62 5.91
CA GLU A 87 -0.75 9.46 4.76
C GLU A 87 0.45 9.51 3.81
N ILE A 88 0.17 9.66 2.53
CA ILE A 88 1.12 10.03 1.49
C ILE A 88 0.56 11.24 0.74
N THR A 89 1.32 12.32 0.73
CA THR A 89 0.96 13.55 0.03
C THR A 89 1.95 13.84 -1.08
N GLY A 90 1.48 14.51 -2.14
CA GLY A 90 2.34 14.94 -3.23
C GLY A 90 1.54 15.72 -4.27
N GLN A 91 2.18 15.95 -5.41
CA GLN A 91 1.59 16.74 -6.49
C GLN A 91 2.06 16.18 -7.83
N PHE A 92 1.15 15.94 -8.76
CA PHE A 92 1.54 15.59 -10.13
C PHE A 92 1.78 16.88 -10.93
N GLN A 93 2.94 16.96 -11.59
CA GLN A 93 3.22 18.03 -12.55
C GLN A 93 2.41 17.75 -13.82
N ARG A 94 1.20 18.31 -13.88
CA ARG A 94 0.26 18.22 -15.01
C ARG A 94 -0.25 19.60 -15.33
N GLN A 95 -0.96 19.72 -16.47
CA GLN A 95 -1.62 20.96 -16.86
C GLN A 95 -2.59 21.51 -15.78
N THR A 96 -3.14 20.61 -14.97
CA THR A 96 -3.79 20.92 -13.69
C THR A 96 -2.91 20.29 -12.60
N ASP A 97 -2.18 21.12 -11.87
CA ASP A 97 -1.19 20.77 -10.84
C ASP A 97 -1.84 20.08 -9.62
N ALA A 98 -2.42 18.90 -9.85
CA ALA A 98 -3.29 18.23 -8.90
C ALA A 98 -2.48 17.73 -7.69
N TYR A 99 -2.78 18.32 -6.53
CA TYR A 99 -2.37 17.79 -5.24
C TYR A 99 -3.15 16.51 -4.96
N PHE A 100 -2.48 15.57 -4.32
CA PHE A 100 -3.13 14.37 -3.82
C PHE A 100 -2.78 14.14 -2.36
N ARG A 101 -3.72 13.50 -1.67
CA ARG A 101 -3.55 12.96 -0.33
C ARG A 101 -4.14 11.56 -0.32
N LEU A 102 -3.27 10.57 -0.16
CA LEU A 102 -3.63 9.17 -0.03
C LEU A 102 -3.50 8.76 1.44
N ILE A 103 -4.58 8.32 2.04
CA ILE A 103 -4.61 7.80 3.42
C ILE A 103 -4.85 6.31 3.34
N LEU A 104 -3.98 5.52 3.99
CA LEU A 104 -4.10 4.06 4.06
C LEU A 104 -4.00 3.59 5.50
N SER A 105 -4.67 2.48 5.79
CA SER A 105 -4.76 1.86 7.12
C SER A 105 -4.55 0.36 7.03
N SER A 106 -3.75 -0.19 7.95
CA SER A 106 -3.67 -1.64 8.21
C SER A 106 -4.73 -2.13 9.20
N GLN A 107 -5.59 -1.23 9.70
CA GLN A 107 -6.79 -1.61 10.43
C GLN A 107 -7.91 -1.93 9.45
N VAL A 108 -7.78 -3.07 8.79
CA VAL A 108 -8.78 -3.58 7.85
C VAL A 108 -9.96 -4.21 8.60
N THR A 109 -11.16 -4.04 8.04
CA THR A 109 -12.41 -4.61 8.55
C THR A 109 -12.53 -6.10 8.20
N ALA A 110 -13.54 -6.78 8.74
CA ALA A 110 -13.81 -8.18 8.37
C ALA A 110 -14.14 -8.31 6.87
N ASP A 111 -14.86 -7.34 6.33
CA ASP A 111 -15.22 -7.29 4.91
C ASP A 111 -13.96 -7.06 4.05
N ASP A 112 -13.08 -6.14 4.46
CA ASP A 112 -11.81 -5.90 3.79
C ASP A 112 -10.94 -7.17 3.72
N ILE A 113 -10.91 -7.93 4.83
CA ILE A 113 -10.20 -9.21 4.92
C ILE A 113 -10.84 -10.24 3.97
N SER A 114 -12.17 -10.29 3.90
CA SER A 114 -12.89 -11.20 2.99
C SER A 114 -12.56 -10.93 1.52
N ASP A 115 -12.32 -9.66 1.17
CA ASP A 115 -11.92 -9.20 -0.16
C ASP A 115 -10.40 -9.33 -0.44
N GLY A 116 -9.64 -9.71 0.59
CA GLY A 116 -8.19 -9.88 0.54
C GLY A 116 -7.40 -8.58 0.57
N TYR A 117 -7.95 -7.49 1.12
CA TYR A 117 -7.24 -6.23 1.32
C TYR A 117 -6.33 -6.33 2.55
N ILE A 118 -5.08 -5.88 2.41
CA ILE A 118 -4.12 -5.70 3.53
C ILE A 118 -4.12 -4.25 4.00
N LEU A 119 -4.38 -3.34 3.08
CA LEU A 119 -4.53 -1.92 3.34
C LEU A 119 -5.79 -1.44 2.64
N SER A 120 -6.54 -0.60 3.33
CA SER A 120 -7.69 0.13 2.79
C SER A 120 -7.63 1.60 3.23
N GLY A 121 -8.33 2.47 2.49
CA GLY A 121 -8.42 3.89 2.80
C GLY A 121 -8.85 4.71 1.60
N ASP A 122 -8.42 5.97 1.55
CA ASP A 122 -9.01 6.98 0.67
C ASP A 122 -7.96 7.77 -0.08
N LEU A 123 -8.27 8.07 -1.34
CA LEU A 123 -7.55 9.01 -2.17
C LEU A 123 -8.39 10.28 -2.33
N GLU A 124 -7.77 11.39 -1.95
CA GLU A 124 -8.29 12.73 -2.19
C GLU A 124 -7.43 13.44 -3.23
N LEU A 125 -8.10 14.22 -4.07
CA LEU A 125 -7.51 15.02 -5.14
C LEU A 125 -8.00 16.45 -5.01
N GLY A 126 -7.14 17.42 -5.30
CA GLY A 126 -7.50 18.84 -5.29
C GLY A 126 -6.56 19.68 -6.16
N ASP A 127 -7.03 20.86 -6.57
CA ASP A 127 -6.20 21.81 -7.30
C ASP A 127 -5.21 22.53 -6.36
N THR A 128 -5.59 22.68 -5.09
CA THR A 128 -4.71 23.15 -4.01
C THR A 128 -4.74 22.18 -2.84
N LYS A 129 -3.87 22.40 -1.85
CA LYS A 129 -3.89 21.61 -0.61
C LYS A 129 -5.16 21.79 0.22
N ASP A 130 -5.86 22.91 0.01
CA ASP A 130 -7.02 23.31 0.81
C ASP A 130 -8.35 22.89 0.17
N THR A 131 -8.34 22.55 -1.13
CA THR A 131 -9.55 22.19 -1.90
C THR A 131 -9.63 20.70 -2.23
N MET A 132 -9.08 19.85 -1.36
CA MET A 132 -9.07 18.40 -1.57
C MET A 132 -10.48 17.80 -1.43
N GLN A 133 -10.84 16.93 -2.37
CA GLN A 133 -12.08 16.18 -2.38
C GLN A 133 -11.79 14.68 -2.47
N GLN A 134 -12.56 13.91 -1.72
CA GLN A 134 -12.50 12.46 -1.75
C GLN A 134 -12.93 11.95 -3.13
N SER A 135 -12.09 11.13 -3.74
CA SER A 135 -12.22 10.73 -5.15
C SER A 135 -12.30 9.21 -5.33
N HIS A 136 -11.47 8.45 -4.62
CA HIS A 136 -11.42 7.00 -4.75
C HIS A 136 -11.24 6.31 -3.40
N PHE A 137 -11.84 5.14 -3.27
CA PHE A 137 -11.44 4.13 -2.31
C PHE A 137 -10.16 3.44 -2.78
N ALA A 138 -9.16 3.38 -1.93
CA ALA A 138 -7.82 2.90 -2.25
C ALA A 138 -7.49 1.63 -1.46
N VAL A 139 -7.02 0.60 -2.16
CA VAL A 139 -6.69 -0.68 -1.52
C VAL A 139 -5.39 -1.29 -2.01
N VAL A 140 -4.76 -2.06 -1.14
CA VAL A 140 -3.67 -2.97 -1.48
C VAL A 140 -4.14 -4.40 -1.21
N LYS A 141 -4.14 -5.24 -2.26
CA LYS A 141 -4.52 -6.66 -2.13
C LYS A 141 -3.32 -7.52 -1.76
N PHE A 142 -3.59 -8.58 -1.01
CA PHE A 142 -2.67 -9.68 -0.83
C PHE A 142 -2.53 -10.48 -2.12
N GLU A 143 -1.35 -10.44 -2.73
CA GLU A 143 -1.03 -11.24 -3.92
C GLU A 143 -0.22 -12.48 -3.53
N GLN A 144 -0.85 -13.66 -3.58
CA GLN A 144 -0.30 -14.94 -3.12
C GLN A 144 1.06 -15.33 -3.73
N LYS A 145 1.43 -14.76 -4.90
CA LYS A 145 2.75 -14.97 -5.51
C LYS A 145 3.91 -14.56 -4.59
N GLN A 146 3.66 -13.69 -3.62
CA GLN A 146 4.68 -13.14 -2.72
C GLN A 146 5.00 -14.04 -1.51
N HIS A 147 4.06 -14.88 -1.06
CA HIS A 147 4.26 -15.71 0.15
C HIS A 147 5.06 -16.99 -0.09
N HIS A 148 5.12 -17.51 -1.32
CA HIS A 148 5.88 -18.74 -1.58
C HIS A 148 7.39 -18.55 -1.34
N LYS A 149 7.93 -17.37 -1.65
CA LYS A 149 9.34 -17.04 -1.39
C LYS A 149 9.63 -16.75 0.09
N HIS A 150 8.72 -16.07 0.79
CA HIS A 150 8.95 -15.74 2.21
C HIS A 150 8.74 -16.96 3.12
N SER A 151 7.72 -17.78 2.84
CA SER A 151 7.47 -19.04 3.55
C SER A 151 8.62 -20.02 3.39
N LEU A 152 9.16 -20.22 2.19
CA LEU A 152 10.33 -21.09 1.99
C LEU A 152 11.57 -20.57 2.75
N ASN A 153 11.79 -19.26 2.74
CA ASN A 153 12.92 -18.67 3.46
C ASN A 153 12.76 -18.74 4.99
N ASP A 154 11.56 -18.56 5.53
CA ASP A 154 11.33 -18.66 6.99
C ASP A 154 11.40 -20.10 7.49
N TYR A 155 10.88 -21.07 6.73
CA TYR A 155 11.08 -22.49 7.06
C TYR A 155 12.56 -22.88 6.99
N CYS A 156 13.29 -22.44 5.96
CA CYS A 156 14.74 -22.69 5.84
C CYS A 156 15.54 -22.00 6.96
N ASN A 157 15.18 -20.78 7.36
CA ASN A 157 15.87 -20.04 8.42
C ASN A 157 15.57 -20.60 9.82
N LYS A 158 14.34 -21.05 10.06
CA LYS A 158 13.95 -21.73 11.30
C LYS A 158 14.63 -23.09 11.42
N ALA A 159 14.70 -23.86 10.33
CA ALA A 159 15.44 -25.13 10.27
C ALA A 159 16.96 -24.92 10.47
N ARG A 160 17.55 -23.89 9.85
CA ARG A 160 18.97 -23.52 10.09
C ARG A 160 19.24 -23.11 11.52
N ARG A 161 18.34 -22.37 12.17
CA ARG A 161 18.46 -22.01 13.59
C ARG A 161 18.41 -23.24 14.50
N LEU A 162 17.54 -24.20 14.21
CA LEU A 162 17.45 -25.46 14.97
C LEU A 162 18.70 -26.32 14.78
N LEU A 163 19.28 -26.36 13.57
CA LEU A 163 20.53 -27.07 13.28
C LEU A 163 21.76 -26.39 13.92
N LEU A 164 21.79 -25.05 13.99
CA LEU A 164 22.89 -24.29 14.61
C LEU A 164 22.85 -24.27 16.15
N LEU A 165 21.69 -24.53 16.75
CA LEU A 165 21.52 -24.61 18.21
C LEU A 165 21.74 -26.03 18.77
N GLY A 166 22.12 -27.00 17.93
CA GLY A 166 22.49 -28.35 18.39
C GLY A 166 21.36 -29.12 19.07
N CYS A 167 20.10 -28.85 18.73
CA CYS A 167 18.95 -29.65 19.18
C CYS A 167 18.56 -30.68 18.12
N ILE A 168 19.46 -31.63 17.84
CA ILE A 168 19.15 -32.99 17.36
C ILE A 168 20.08 -33.95 18.10
#